data_AF-A0AAU8MZ17-F1
#
_entry.id   AF-A0AAU8MZ17-F1
#
_cell.length_a   1.000
_cell.length_b   1.000
_cell.length_c   1.000
_cell.angle_alpha   90.00
_cell.angle_beta   90.00
_cell.angle_gamma   90.00
#
_symmetry.space_group_name_H-M   'P 1'
#
loop_
_entity.id
_entity.type
_entity.pdbx_description
1 polymer ?
#
loop_
_entity_poly.entity_id
_entity_poly.type
_entity_poly.pdbx_seq_one_letter_code
_entity_poly.pdbx_strand_id
1 'polypeptide(L)'
;MANLKLSQLPAAAPLAGAELVPIVQGGQTKATTLTAIANMRKGTWQNATLEAPWVAFGDPFAAPSFRNDGSRVYLRGLIKGGAGGSTAFRLPANMRPPMRLLFSCISDRSEPTRIDVTAAGDVIVVQPLSGTVQWLSLDGVAYCVD
;
A
#
# COMPACT_ATOMS: atom_id res chain seq x y z
N MET A 1 -26.29 39.98 -18.35
CA MET A 1 -26.16 38.66 -19.01
C MET A 1 -27.54 38.02 -19.04
N ALA A 2 -27.94 37.37 -20.14
CA ALA A 2 -29.26 36.75 -20.25
C ALA A 2 -29.32 35.47 -19.42
N ASN A 3 -30.44 35.24 -18.72
CA ASN A 3 -30.68 34.00 -17.99
C ASN A 3 -30.95 32.88 -18.99
N LEU A 4 -30.10 31.85 -18.99
CA LEU A 4 -30.30 30.65 -19.81
C LEU A 4 -31.04 29.59 -18.97
N LYS A 5 -32.00 28.91 -19.59
CA LYS A 5 -32.60 27.70 -19.03
C LYS A 5 -31.57 26.56 -19.12
N LEU A 6 -31.65 25.59 -18.20
CA LEU A 6 -30.75 24.41 -18.19
C LEU A 6 -30.74 23.66 -19.54
N SER A 7 -31.87 23.64 -20.26
CA SER A 7 -32.00 23.04 -21.59
C SER A 7 -31.29 23.79 -22.72
N GLN A 8 -30.81 25.00 -22.46
CA GLN A 8 -30.11 25.87 -23.42
C GLN A 8 -28.59 25.86 -23.20
N LEU A 9 -28.11 25.14 -22.18
CA LEU A 9 -26.69 24.96 -21.95
C LEU A 9 -26.14 23.90 -22.93
N PRO A 10 -24.91 24.09 -23.45
CA PRO A 10 -24.26 23.08 -24.28
C PRO A 10 -24.10 21.77 -23.49
N ALA A 11 -24.08 20.65 -24.21
CA ALA A 11 -23.79 19.36 -23.61
C ALA A 11 -22.46 19.43 -22.86
N ALA A 12 -22.45 19.00 -21.60
CA ALA A 12 -21.24 19.00 -20.79
C ALA A 12 -20.18 18.09 -21.44
N ALA A 13 -18.93 18.55 -21.45
CA ALA A 13 -17.81 17.70 -21.85
C ALA A 13 -17.69 16.50 -20.89
N PRO A 14 -17.19 15.34 -21.36
CA PRO A 14 -16.89 14.23 -20.47
C PRO A 14 -15.82 14.68 -19.46
N LEU A 15 -16.04 14.29 -18.20
CA LEU A 15 -15.18 14.69 -17.11
C LEU A 15 -13.78 14.06 -17.27
N ALA A 16 -12.75 14.89 -17.38
CA ALA A 16 -11.38 14.45 -17.66
C ALA A 16 -10.54 14.11 -16.40
N GLY A 17 -11.17 14.02 -15.22
CA GLY A 17 -10.51 13.66 -13.96
C GLY A 17 -9.95 14.84 -13.15
N ALA A 18 -9.53 15.94 -13.80
CA ALA A 18 -8.99 17.13 -13.14
C ALA A 18 -10.06 18.15 -12.69
N GLU A 19 -11.30 17.99 -13.14
CA GLU A 19 -12.40 18.92 -12.85
C GLU A 19 -12.82 18.85 -11.38
N LEU A 20 -13.05 20.02 -10.77
CA LEU A 20 -13.53 20.13 -9.39
C LEU A 20 -15.02 19.80 -9.34
N VAL A 21 -15.36 18.72 -8.63
CA VAL A 21 -16.72 18.26 -8.38
C VAL A 21 -17.06 18.49 -6.91
N PRO A 22 -18.23 19.07 -6.61
CA PRO A 22 -18.73 19.15 -5.24
C PRO A 22 -19.17 17.77 -4.76
N ILE A 23 -18.63 17.33 -3.63
CA ILE A 23 -19.07 16.13 -2.91
C ILE A 23 -19.65 16.52 -1.55
N VAL A 24 -20.67 15.81 -1.09
CA VAL A 24 -21.22 16.00 0.27
C VAL A 24 -20.69 14.87 1.16
N GLN A 25 -19.90 15.23 2.17
CA GLN A 25 -19.41 14.31 3.20
C GLN A 25 -19.57 14.92 4.59
N GLY A 26 -20.14 14.16 5.52
CA GLY A 26 -20.32 14.62 6.91
C GLY A 26 -21.17 15.89 7.04
N GLY A 27 -22.15 16.08 6.14
CA GLY A 27 -23.00 17.27 6.11
C GLY A 27 -22.33 18.53 5.55
N GLN A 28 -21.11 18.41 4.99
CA GLN A 28 -20.37 19.52 4.39
C GLN A 28 -20.15 19.27 2.88
N THR A 29 -20.30 20.32 2.07
CA THR A 29 -19.94 20.29 0.65
C THR A 29 -18.45 20.62 0.50
N LYS A 30 -17.68 19.68 -0.04
CA LYS A 30 -16.24 19.85 -0.33
C LYS A 30 -16.01 19.77 -1.83
N ALA A 31 -15.08 20.58 -2.35
CA ALA A 31 -14.62 20.45 -3.73
C ALA A 31 -13.47 19.44 -3.79
N THR A 32 -13.51 18.51 -4.74
CA THR A 32 -12.44 17.54 -4.99
C THR A 32 -12.38 17.22 -6.48
N THR A 33 -11.33 16.56 -6.96
CA THR A 33 -11.25 16.14 -8.36
C THR A 33 -11.85 14.74 -8.55
N LEU A 34 -12.34 14.42 -9.75
CA LEU A 34 -12.82 13.07 -10.04
C LEU A 34 -11.73 12.01 -9.96
N THR A 35 -10.49 12.37 -10.27
CA THR A 35 -9.34 11.50 -10.03
C THR A 35 -9.15 11.24 -8.53
N ALA A 36 -9.32 12.25 -7.67
CA ALA A 36 -9.28 12.04 -6.24
C ALA A 36 -10.43 11.14 -5.76
N ILE A 37 -11.66 11.35 -6.24
CA ILE A 37 -12.82 10.48 -5.94
C ILE A 37 -12.57 9.03 -6.39
N ALA A 38 -12.08 8.85 -7.62
CA ALA A 38 -11.77 7.53 -8.15
C ALA A 38 -10.67 6.82 -7.35
N ASN A 39 -9.71 7.59 -6.84
CA ASN A 39 -8.62 7.07 -6.00
C ASN A 39 -8.99 7.00 -4.52
N MET A 40 -10.14 7.51 -4.05
CA MET A 40 -10.53 7.43 -2.64
C MET A 40 -10.63 5.98 -2.13
N ARG A 41 -10.91 5.02 -3.02
CA ARG A 41 -10.87 3.59 -2.67
C ARG A 41 -9.45 3.08 -2.48
N LYS A 42 -8.49 3.60 -3.25
CA LYS A 42 -7.08 3.24 -3.11
C LYS A 42 -6.55 3.93 -1.86
N GLY A 43 -6.39 3.18 -0.77
CA GLY A 43 -5.77 3.73 0.43
C GLY A 43 -4.40 4.32 0.14
N THR A 44 -4.06 5.35 0.90
CA THR A 44 -2.76 6.02 0.81
C THR A 44 -1.65 5.07 1.26
N TRP A 45 -0.49 5.15 0.62
CA TRP A 45 0.72 4.49 1.10
C TRP A 45 1.11 5.04 2.47
N GLN A 46 1.32 4.14 3.42
CA GLN A 46 1.82 4.44 4.76
C GLN A 46 3.21 3.82 4.89
N ASN A 47 4.17 4.61 5.38
CA ASN A 47 5.51 4.10 5.60
C ASN A 47 5.50 3.03 6.68
N ALA A 48 6.17 1.91 6.43
CA ALA A 48 6.37 0.87 7.41
C ALA A 48 7.37 1.34 8.48
N THR A 49 7.02 1.18 9.75
CA THR A 49 7.97 1.37 10.84
C THR A 49 8.76 0.08 11.00
N LEU A 50 9.99 0.07 10.47
CA LEU A 50 10.84 -1.12 10.50
C LEU A 50 11.38 -1.38 11.90
N GLU A 51 11.41 -2.65 12.28
CA GLU A 51 12.03 -3.12 13.53
C GLU A 51 13.51 -3.45 13.27
N ALA A 52 14.38 -3.04 14.19
CA ALA A 52 15.80 -3.35 14.09
C ALA A 52 16.01 -4.88 14.05
N PRO A 53 16.91 -5.40 13.20
CA PRO A 53 17.93 -4.66 12.44
C PRO A 53 17.50 -4.21 11.03
N TRP A 54 16.22 -4.35 10.65
CA TRP A 54 15.76 -3.98 9.32
C TRP A 54 15.77 -2.47 9.11
N VAL A 55 16.30 -2.06 7.96
CA VAL A 55 16.30 -0.66 7.51
C VAL A 55 15.87 -0.58 6.06
N ALA A 56 15.40 0.59 5.64
CA ALA A 56 15.15 0.86 4.24
C ALA A 56 16.45 0.75 3.44
N PHE A 57 16.39 0.21 2.22
CA PHE A 57 17.57 0.10 1.39
C PHE A 57 18.11 1.48 0.97
N GLY A 58 17.20 2.38 0.58
CA GLY A 58 17.48 3.73 0.10
C GLY A 58 17.17 3.91 -1.39
N ASP A 59 17.50 5.09 -1.92
CA ASP A 59 17.35 5.41 -3.33
C ASP A 59 18.17 4.46 -4.23
N PRO A 60 17.71 4.14 -5.46
CA PRO A 60 16.53 4.68 -6.16
C PRO A 60 15.22 3.90 -5.88
N PHE A 61 15.17 3.08 -4.84
CA PHE A 61 14.04 2.20 -4.57
C PHE A 61 12.98 2.88 -3.68
N ALA A 62 11.75 2.39 -3.78
CA ALA A 62 10.67 2.92 -2.94
C ALA A 62 10.93 2.63 -1.45
N ALA A 63 10.57 3.59 -0.61
CA ALA A 63 10.59 3.39 0.84
C ALA A 63 9.60 2.27 1.24
N PRO A 64 9.97 1.41 2.20
CA PRO A 64 9.11 0.34 2.71
C PRO A 64 7.77 0.89 3.16
N SER A 65 6.70 0.45 2.52
CA SER A 65 5.37 1.00 2.72
C SER A 65 4.29 -0.06 2.52
N PHE A 66 3.11 0.19 3.08
CA PHE A 66 1.92 -0.63 2.90
C PHE A 66 0.70 0.24 2.61
N ARG A 67 -0.30 -0.34 1.94
CA ARG A 67 -1.62 0.29 1.75
C ARG A 67 -2.71 -0.77 1.68
N ASN A 68 -3.94 -0.37 1.98
CA ASN A 68 -5.14 -1.17 1.74
C ASN A 68 -6.02 -0.43 0.73
N ASP A 69 -6.39 -1.07 -0.38
CA ASP A 69 -7.25 -0.48 -1.42
C ASP A 69 -8.76 -0.74 -1.22
N GLY A 70 -9.13 -1.18 -0.02
CA GLY A 70 -10.49 -1.53 0.37
C GLY A 70 -10.81 -3.02 0.20
N SER A 71 -9.99 -3.78 -0.53
CA SER A 71 -10.13 -5.24 -0.65
C SER A 71 -8.83 -5.97 -0.35
N ARG A 72 -7.68 -5.39 -0.74
CA ARG A 72 -6.38 -6.03 -0.62
C ARG A 72 -5.36 -5.11 0.03
N VAL A 73 -4.53 -5.71 0.87
CA VAL A 73 -3.32 -5.09 1.41
C VAL A 73 -2.20 -5.32 0.41
N TYR A 74 -1.43 -4.28 0.13
CA TYR A 74 -0.24 -4.31 -0.71
C TYR A 74 0.96 -3.85 0.10
N LEU A 75 2.08 -4.54 -0.04
CA LEU A 75 3.39 -4.08 0.41
C LEU A 75 4.20 -3.55 -0.78
N ARG A 76 5.16 -2.68 -0.47
CA ARG A 76 6.07 -2.05 -1.44
C ARG A 76 7.39 -1.71 -0.79
N GLY A 77 8.45 -1.67 -1.60
CA GLY A 77 9.73 -1.11 -1.23
C GLY A 77 10.79 -2.15 -0.96
N LEU A 78 12.00 -1.66 -0.69
CA LEU A 78 13.19 -2.48 -0.54
C LEU A 78 13.78 -2.30 0.86
N ILE A 79 13.99 -3.42 1.56
CA ILE A 79 14.56 -3.47 2.91
C ILE A 79 15.88 -4.22 2.94
N LYS A 80 16.69 -4.00 3.97
CA LYS A 80 17.99 -4.66 4.18
C LYS A 80 18.36 -4.77 5.65
N GLY A 81 19.42 -5.51 5.93
CA GLY A 81 20.12 -5.48 7.22
C GLY A 81 19.63 -6.51 8.24
N GLY A 82 18.56 -7.23 7.97
CA GLY A 82 18.08 -8.31 8.84
C GLY A 82 18.42 -9.72 8.37
N ALA A 83 17.99 -10.69 9.16
CA ALA A 83 18.23 -12.11 8.96
C ALA A 83 16.91 -12.89 9.12
N GLY A 84 16.87 -14.14 8.66
CA GLY A 84 15.68 -14.97 8.87
C GLY A 84 15.36 -15.19 10.33
N GLY A 85 14.06 -15.40 10.60
CA GLY A 85 13.51 -15.50 11.94
C GLY A 85 13.22 -14.15 12.61
N SER A 86 13.52 -13.02 11.96
CA SER A 86 13.26 -11.68 12.50
C SER A 86 12.04 -11.01 11.88
N THR A 87 11.32 -10.23 12.68
CA THR A 87 10.21 -9.40 12.23
C THR A 87 10.75 -8.14 11.55
N ALA A 88 10.30 -7.87 10.33
CA ALA A 88 10.67 -6.67 9.59
C ALA A 88 9.87 -5.45 10.05
N PHE A 89 8.56 -5.61 10.22
CA PHE A 89 7.66 -4.59 10.75
C PHE A 89 6.31 -5.22 11.12
N ARG A 90 5.44 -4.42 11.75
CA ARG A 90 4.09 -4.81 12.12
C ARG A 90 3.04 -3.98 11.41
N LEU A 91 2.00 -4.67 10.96
CA LEU A 91 0.84 -4.06 10.33
C LEU A 91 -0.22 -3.64 11.35
N PRO A 92 -0.93 -2.53 11.08
CA PRO A 92 -2.03 -2.09 11.92
C PRO A 92 -3.19 -3.09 11.89
N ALA A 93 -4.04 -3.06 12.91
CA ALA A 93 -5.12 -4.04 13.12
C ALA A 93 -6.07 -4.21 11.91
N ASN A 94 -6.32 -3.13 11.17
CA ASN A 94 -7.19 -3.12 9.98
C ASN A 94 -6.55 -3.70 8.71
N MET A 95 -5.33 -4.23 8.79
CA MET A 95 -4.59 -4.81 7.66
C MET A 95 -4.05 -6.22 7.96
N ARG A 96 -4.51 -6.83 9.05
CA ARG A 96 -4.06 -8.16 9.47
C ARG A 96 -4.89 -9.23 8.75
N PRO A 97 -4.26 -10.26 8.15
CA PRO A 97 -5.00 -11.38 7.58
C PRO A 97 -5.64 -12.25 8.68
N PRO A 98 -6.68 -13.03 8.37
CA PRO A 98 -7.31 -13.92 9.34
C PRO A 98 -6.40 -15.09 9.75
N MET A 99 -5.46 -15.48 8.88
CA MET A 99 -4.52 -16.58 9.10
C MET A 99 -3.13 -16.20 8.61
N ARG A 100 -2.11 -16.98 9.01
CA ARG A 100 -0.74 -16.79 8.56
C ARG A 100 -0.63 -17.06 7.05
N LEU A 101 -0.15 -16.08 6.31
CA LEU A 101 0.08 -16.17 4.87
C LEU A 101 1.57 -16.24 4.57
N LEU A 102 1.94 -16.99 3.55
CA LEU A 102 3.33 -17.23 3.13
C LEU A 102 3.53 -16.67 1.74
N PHE A 103 4.60 -15.91 1.53
CA PHE A 103 4.96 -15.32 0.25
C PHE A 103 6.40 -15.64 -0.10
N SER A 104 6.62 -15.97 -1.37
CA SER A 104 7.95 -16.04 -1.95
C SER A 104 8.33 -14.67 -2.50
N CYS A 105 9.48 -14.15 -2.08
CA CYS A 105 9.98 -12.84 -2.43
C CYS A 105 11.39 -12.94 -2.99
N ILE A 106 11.81 -11.91 -3.71
CA ILE A 106 13.16 -11.82 -4.29
C ILE A 106 14.10 -11.08 -3.34
N SER A 107 15.31 -11.60 -3.17
CA SER A 107 16.37 -11.04 -2.34
C SER A 107 17.75 -11.28 -2.96
N ASP A 108 18.81 -10.79 -2.31
CA ASP A 108 20.21 -11.05 -2.68
C ASP A 108 20.64 -12.51 -2.52
N ARG A 109 19.78 -13.35 -1.94
CA ARG A 109 20.11 -14.71 -1.56
C ARG A 109 19.94 -15.66 -2.74
N SER A 110 20.77 -16.71 -2.78
CA SER A 110 20.67 -17.80 -3.75
C SER A 110 19.49 -18.75 -3.47
N GLU A 111 18.95 -18.71 -2.26
CA GLU A 111 17.80 -19.49 -1.83
C GLU A 111 16.52 -18.66 -1.92
N PRO A 112 15.35 -19.28 -2.19
CA PRO A 112 14.07 -18.58 -2.12
C PRO A 112 13.89 -17.88 -0.78
N THR A 113 13.54 -16.59 -0.82
CA THR A 113 13.26 -15.82 0.39
C THR A 113 11.78 -15.90 0.70
N ARG A 114 11.46 -16.28 1.94
CA ARG A 114 10.09 -16.48 2.38
C ARG A 114 9.74 -15.42 3.43
N ILE A 115 8.66 -14.70 3.16
CA ILE A 115 8.05 -13.76 4.10
C ILE A 115 6.72 -14.34 4.56
N ASP A 116 6.48 -14.27 5.86
CA ASP A 116 5.22 -14.66 6.45
C ASP A 116 4.52 -13.44 7.05
N VAL A 117 3.23 -13.29 6.74
CA VAL A 117 2.37 -12.30 7.37
C VAL A 117 1.48 -13.04 8.36
N THR A 118 1.65 -12.81 9.66
CA THR A 118 0.88 -13.49 10.71
C THR A 118 -0.48 -12.84 10.91
N ALA A 119 -1.41 -13.56 11.55
CA ALA A 119 -2.70 -12.99 11.96
C ALA A 119 -2.57 -11.88 13.02
N ALA A 120 -1.43 -11.81 13.71
CA ALA A 120 -1.09 -10.70 14.60
C ALA A 120 -0.58 -9.46 13.83
N GLY A 121 -0.36 -9.58 12.51
CA GLY A 121 0.15 -8.52 11.65
C GLY A 121 1.67 -8.45 11.58
N ASP A 122 2.40 -9.41 12.14
CA ASP A 122 3.86 -9.44 12.01
C ASP A 122 4.25 -9.84 10.60
N VAL A 123 5.10 -9.04 9.96
CA VAL A 123 5.73 -9.37 8.68
C VAL A 123 7.11 -9.92 8.99
N ILE A 124 7.23 -11.25 8.96
CA ILE A 124 8.41 -11.98 9.40
C ILE A 124 9.17 -12.50 8.19
N VAL A 125 10.47 -12.22 8.11
CA VAL A 125 11.34 -12.86 7.13
C VAL A 125 11.75 -14.20 7.72
N VAL A 126 11.25 -15.31 7.19
CA VAL A 126 11.46 -16.65 7.76
C VAL A 126 12.70 -17.32 7.15
N GLN A 127 12.90 -17.13 5.85
CA GLN A 127 14.09 -17.58 5.12
C GLN A 127 14.76 -16.36 4.49
N PRO A 128 16.10 -16.32 4.39
CA PRO A 128 17.07 -17.38 4.68
C PRO A 128 17.29 -17.61 6.19
N LEU A 129 17.53 -18.85 6.63
CA LEU A 129 17.72 -19.18 8.06
C LEU A 129 19.02 -18.62 8.67
N SER A 130 19.98 -18.22 7.84
CA SER A 130 21.25 -17.67 8.29
C SER A 130 21.78 -16.60 7.33
N GLY A 131 22.63 -15.73 7.86
CA GLY A 131 23.23 -14.62 7.14
C GLY A 131 22.32 -13.39 7.06
N THR A 132 22.97 -12.24 6.89
CA THR A 132 22.28 -10.95 6.72
C THR A 132 21.84 -10.78 5.28
N VAL A 133 20.56 -10.49 5.10
CA VAL A 133 19.93 -10.12 3.82
C VAL A 133 20.35 -8.71 3.45
N GLN A 134 21.10 -8.57 2.36
CA GLN A 134 21.61 -7.29 1.86
C GLN A 134 20.54 -6.49 1.14
N TRP A 135 19.58 -7.16 0.52
CA TRP A 135 18.35 -6.54 0.01
C TRP A 135 17.22 -7.57 -0.11
N LEU A 136 16.01 -7.14 0.20
CA LEU A 136 14.77 -7.91 0.05
C LEU A 136 13.66 -7.02 -0.45
N SER A 137 13.05 -7.43 -1.56
CA SER A 137 11.90 -6.75 -2.15
C SER A 137 10.60 -7.16 -1.46
N LEU A 138 9.82 -6.16 -1.05
CA LEU A 138 8.44 -6.33 -0.57
C LEU A 138 7.43 -6.15 -1.70
N ASP A 139 7.86 -5.65 -2.85
CA ASP A 139 7.00 -5.46 -4.01
C ASP A 139 6.44 -6.80 -4.51
N GLY A 140 5.14 -6.82 -4.78
CA GLY A 140 4.42 -8.03 -5.22
C GLY A 140 3.72 -8.80 -4.11
N VAL A 141 3.98 -8.50 -2.83
CA VAL A 141 3.20 -9.07 -1.73
C VAL A 141 1.84 -8.37 -1.66
N ALA A 142 0.78 -9.13 -1.91
CA ALA A 142 -0.59 -8.67 -1.79
C ALA A 142 -1.51 -9.78 -1.30
N TYR A 143 -2.46 -9.42 -0.43
CA TYR A 143 -3.42 -10.38 0.14
C TYR A 143 -4.73 -9.72 0.57
N CYS A 144 -5.76 -10.53 0.70
CA CYS A 144 -7.06 -10.09 1.22
C CYS A 144 -7.12 -10.25 2.74
N VAL A 145 -7.92 -9.41 3.40
CA VAL A 145 -8.07 -9.39 4.87
C VAL A 145 -9.31 -10.14 5.37
N ASP A 146 -10.06 -10.77 4.47
CA ASP A 146 -11.28 -11.54 4.73
C ASP A 146 -11.06 -13.06 4.79
#